data_AF-A0AA47MEA5-F1
#
_entry.id   AF-A0AA47MEA5-F1
#
_cell.length_a   1.000
_cell.length_b   1.000
_cell.length_c   1.000
_cell.angle_alpha   90.00
_cell.angle_beta   90.00
_cell.angle_gamma   90.00
#
_symmetry.space_group_name_H-M   'P 1'
#
loop_
_entity.id
_entity.type
_entity.pdbx_description
1 polymer ?
#
loop_
_entity_poly.entity_id
_entity_poly.type
_entity_poly.pdbx_seq_one_letter_code
_entity_poly.pdbx_strand_id
1 'polypeptide(L)'
;MEIEEGYLATGDSLQTISFSYRVGTATVGRIVPEVAEAIFECLVEEFMPQPTNEDWKSIAEGFQHRWNFPNCLGAIDGKHVVIQAPPNSSSYFYNYKGTFSIVLFAVVDAYYRFRVIDVGY
;
A
#
# COMPACT_ATOMS: atom_id res chain seq x y z
N MET A 1 -3.55 -6.81 17.25
CA MET A 1 -4.14 -5.58 16.69
C MET A 1 -3.29 -4.37 17.07
N GLU A 2 -3.10 -4.05 18.36
CA GLU A 2 -2.38 -2.82 18.74
C GLU A 2 -0.86 -2.79 18.40
N ILE A 3 -0.18 -3.94 18.27
CA ILE A 3 1.23 -4.02 17.81
C ILE A 3 1.38 -3.52 16.37
N GLU A 4 0.44 -3.87 15.51
CA GLU A 4 0.48 -3.53 14.09
C GLU A 4 -0.03 -2.11 13.86
N GLU A 5 -1.07 -1.66 14.58
CA GLU A 5 -1.54 -0.28 14.54
C GLU A 5 -0.41 0.72 14.90
N GLY A 6 0.38 0.42 15.93
CA GLY A 6 1.57 1.22 16.26
C GLY A 6 2.56 1.31 15.09
N TYR A 7 2.88 0.18 14.46
CA TYR A 7 3.86 0.15 13.37
C TYR A 7 3.32 0.72 12.05
N LEU A 8 2.21 0.19 11.53
CA LEU A 8 1.65 0.53 10.23
C LEU A 8 0.85 1.84 10.23
N ALA A 9 0.07 2.13 11.28
CA ALA A 9 -0.73 3.35 11.31
C ALA A 9 0.05 4.57 11.79
N THR A 10 0.95 4.41 12.78
CA THR A 10 1.68 5.55 13.37
C THR A 10 3.16 5.64 12.98
N GLY A 11 3.73 4.60 12.37
CA GLY A 11 5.15 4.56 12.04
C GLY A 11 6.06 4.38 13.25
N ASP A 12 5.56 3.78 14.34
CA ASP A 12 6.35 3.52 15.53
C ASP A 12 7.44 2.47 15.27
N SER A 13 8.52 2.52 16.03
CA SER A 13 9.63 1.59 15.87
C SER A 13 9.33 0.23 16.51
N LEU A 14 9.88 -0.84 15.94
CA LEU A 14 9.80 -2.19 16.54
C LEU A 14 10.36 -2.22 17.97
N GLN A 15 11.29 -1.32 18.31
CA GLN A 15 11.91 -1.21 19.63
C GLN A 15 10.93 -0.61 20.65
N THR A 16 10.21 0.44 20.27
CA THR A 16 9.17 1.05 21.12
C THR A 16 8.05 0.05 21.39
N ILE A 17 7.58 -0.63 20.34
CA ILE A 17 6.50 -1.62 20.43
C ILE A 17 6.95 -2.80 21.31
N SER A 18 8.16 -3.32 21.09
CA SER A 18 8.79 -4.34 21.93
C SER A 18 8.80 -3.96 23.42
N PHE A 19 9.17 -2.72 23.73
CA PHE A 19 9.17 -2.20 25.10
C PHE A 19 7.75 -2.10 25.69
N SER A 20 6.80 -1.55 24.94
CA SER A 20 5.40 -1.36 25.37
C SER A 20 4.71 -2.69 25.70
N TYR A 21 4.90 -3.72 24.88
CA TYR A 21 4.26 -5.03 25.05
C TYR A 21 5.12 -6.05 25.82
N ARG A 22 6.36 -5.69 26.19
CA ARG A 22 7.34 -6.54 26.89
C ARG A 22 7.62 -7.86 26.15
N VAL A 23 7.70 -7.77 24.82
CA VAL A 23 7.99 -8.89 23.92
C VAL A 23 9.30 -8.62 23.21
N GLY A 24 10.10 -9.64 22.90
CA GLY A 24 11.37 -9.44 22.21
C GLY A 24 11.21 -8.77 20.83
N THR A 25 12.11 -7.85 20.47
CA THR A 25 12.06 -7.11 19.19
C THR A 25 12.02 -8.01 17.96
N ALA A 26 12.72 -9.15 18.00
CA ALA A 26 12.68 -10.14 16.92
C ALA A 26 11.29 -10.77 16.76
N THR A 27 10.57 -10.99 17.86
CA THR A 27 9.20 -11.50 17.84
C THR A 27 8.25 -10.46 17.27
N VAL A 28 8.37 -9.19 17.67
CA VAL A 28 7.59 -8.08 17.07
C VAL A 28 7.85 -7.99 15.57
N GLY A 29 9.11 -8.08 15.15
CA GLY A 29 9.49 -8.05 13.73
C GLY A 29 8.95 -9.23 12.90
N ARG A 30 8.52 -10.32 13.54
CA ARG A 30 7.80 -11.43 12.89
C ARG A 30 6.29 -11.21 12.88
N ILE A 31 5.73 -10.72 13.99
CA ILE A 31 4.29 -10.48 14.12
C ILE A 31 3.80 -9.43 13.12
N VAL A 32 4.56 -8.34 12.93
CA VAL A 32 4.16 -7.24 12.03
C VAL A 32 3.85 -7.73 10.60
N PRO A 33 4.76 -8.41 9.88
CA PRO A 33 4.46 -8.90 8.53
C PRO A 33 3.37 -9.98 8.53
N GLU A 34 3.35 -10.90 9.51
CA GLU A 34 2.32 -11.95 9.61
C GLU A 34 0.91 -11.35 9.72
N VAL A 35 0.74 -10.30 10.54
CA VAL A 35 -0.55 -9.62 10.71
C VAL A 35 -0.88 -8.76 9.49
N ALA A 36 0.09 -8.06 8.90
CA ALA A 36 -0.14 -7.25 7.70
C ALA A 36 -0.62 -8.11 6.51
N GLU A 37 -0.02 -9.28 6.33
CA GLU A 37 -0.46 -10.27 5.33
C GLU A 37 -1.88 -10.75 5.62
N ALA A 38 -2.19 -11.15 6.86
CA ALA A 38 -3.53 -11.57 7.23
C ALA A 38 -4.60 -10.48 7.01
N ILE A 39 -4.28 -9.21 7.31
CA ILE A 39 -5.16 -8.07 7.04
C ILE A 39 -5.39 -7.94 5.54
N PHE A 40 -4.33 -7.98 4.74
CA PHE A 40 -4.44 -7.86 3.29
C PHE A 40 -5.30 -8.98 2.71
N GLU A 41 -5.01 -10.24 3.04
CA GLU A 41 -5.76 -11.40 2.55
C GLU A 41 -7.24 -11.38 2.96
N CYS A 42 -7.55 -10.92 4.17
CA CYS A 42 -8.92 -10.88 4.66
C CYS A 42 -9.74 -9.71 4.08
N LEU A 43 -9.10 -8.59 3.77
CA LEU A 43 -9.80 -7.34 3.43
C LEU A 43 -9.70 -6.94 1.95
N VAL A 44 -8.74 -7.47 1.19
CA VAL A 44 -8.52 -7.04 -0.20
C VAL A 44 -9.76 -7.26 -1.07
N GLU A 45 -10.45 -8.39 -0.93
CA GLU A 45 -11.67 -8.69 -1.71
C GLU A 45 -12.86 -7.81 -1.31
N GLU A 46 -12.90 -7.29 -0.08
CA GLU A 46 -13.97 -6.40 0.37
C GLU A 46 -13.72 -4.95 -0.08
N PHE A 47 -12.48 -4.46 0.03
CA PHE A 47 -12.16 -3.05 -0.19
C PHE A 47 -11.60 -2.75 -1.57
N MET A 48 -10.93 -3.71 -2.21
CA MET A 48 -10.35 -3.60 -3.55
C MET A 48 -10.62 -4.86 -4.38
N PRO A 49 -11.89 -5.28 -4.55
CA PRO A 49 -12.22 -6.37 -5.45
C PRO A 49 -11.82 -6.02 -6.89
N GLN A 50 -11.63 -7.05 -7.72
CA GLN A 50 -11.42 -6.85 -9.15
C GLN A 50 -12.60 -6.06 -9.75
N PRO A 51 -12.35 -4.86 -10.33
CA PRO A 51 -13.45 -4.02 -10.80
C PRO A 51 -14.24 -4.65 -11.95
N THR A 52 -15.55 -4.64 -11.82
CA THR A 52 -16.50 -5.06 -12.86
C THR A 52 -16.76 -3.94 -13.88
N ASN A 53 -17.47 -4.27 -14.97
CA ASN A 53 -17.89 -3.25 -15.95
C ASN A 53 -18.81 -2.20 -15.32
N GLU A 54 -19.64 -2.59 -14.35
CA GLU A 54 -20.52 -1.71 -13.60
C GLU A 54 -19.70 -0.77 -12.70
N ASP A 55 -18.63 -1.27 -12.07
CA ASP A 55 -17.72 -0.44 -11.28
C ASP A 55 -17.03 0.62 -12.15
N TRP A 56 -16.56 0.24 -13.35
CA TRP A 56 -15.93 1.19 -14.27
C TRP A 56 -16.89 2.29 -14.73
N LYS A 57 -18.16 1.94 -14.99
CA LYS A 57 -19.21 2.94 -15.30
C LYS A 57 -19.42 3.90 -14.13
N SER A 58 -19.54 3.36 -12.91
CA SER A 58 -19.72 4.15 -11.68
C SER A 58 -18.53 5.08 -11.41
N ILE A 59 -17.30 4.62 -11.67
CA ILE A 59 -16.10 5.45 -11.56
C ILE A 59 -16.13 6.60 -12.58
N ALA A 60 -16.47 6.31 -13.84
CA ALA A 60 -16.60 7.33 -14.89
C ALA A 60 -17.65 8.39 -14.56
N GLU A 61 -18.82 7.95 -14.08
CA GLU A 61 -19.88 8.85 -13.61
C GLU A 61 -19.41 9.72 -12.44
N GLY A 62 -18.66 9.14 -11.49
CA GLY A 62 -18.08 9.85 -10.37
C GLY A 62 -17.12 10.96 -10.81
N PHE A 63 -16.24 10.69 -11.78
CA PHE A 63 -15.33 11.71 -12.32
C PHE A 63 -16.08 12.81 -13.08
N GLN A 64 -17.09 12.43 -13.86
CA GLN A 64 -17.93 13.41 -14.53
C GLN A 64 -18.64 14.34 -13.54
N HIS A 65 -19.24 13.79 -12.48
CA HIS A 65 -19.98 14.59 -11.50
C HIS A 65 -19.10 15.48 -10.63
N ARG A 66 -17.97 14.97 -10.13
CA ARG A 66 -17.13 15.73 -9.18
C ARG A 66 -16.11 16.63 -9.86
N TRP A 67 -15.60 16.20 -11.01
CA TRP A 67 -14.43 16.80 -11.65
C TRP A 67 -14.71 17.31 -13.06
N ASN A 68 -15.95 17.19 -13.55
CA ASN A 68 -16.32 17.53 -14.93
C ASN A 68 -15.41 16.86 -15.97
N PHE A 69 -15.00 15.62 -15.67
CA PHE A 69 -14.05 14.86 -16.49
C PHE A 69 -14.72 13.57 -16.99
N PRO A 70 -15.43 13.62 -18.12
CA PRO A 70 -16.24 12.49 -18.60
C PRO A 70 -15.38 11.31 -19.07
N ASN A 71 -15.94 10.10 -19.01
CA ASN A 71 -15.30 8.84 -19.46
C ASN A 71 -13.96 8.50 -18.77
N CYS A 72 -13.70 9.07 -17.59
CA CYS A 72 -12.48 8.78 -16.84
C CYS A 72 -12.64 7.55 -15.97
N LEU A 73 -11.86 6.50 -16.25
CA LEU A 73 -11.93 5.24 -15.52
C LEU A 73 -11.08 5.24 -14.25
N GLY A 74 -10.30 6.28 -13.99
CA GLY A 74 -9.39 6.32 -12.87
C GLY A 74 -8.29 7.35 -13.06
N ALA A 75 -7.71 7.82 -11.95
CA ALA A 75 -6.45 8.54 -11.96
C ALA A 75 -5.35 7.57 -11.55
N ILE A 76 -4.31 7.46 -12.39
CA ILE A 76 -3.17 6.57 -12.15
C ILE A 76 -1.92 7.37 -11.78
N ASP A 77 -1.20 6.91 -10.78
CA ASP A 77 0.14 7.41 -10.46
C ASP A 77 1.03 6.31 -9.89
N GLY A 78 2.34 6.53 -9.97
CA GLY A 78 3.37 5.63 -9.45
C GLY A 78 4.21 6.32 -8.38
N LYS A 79 4.48 5.62 -7.28
CA LYS A 79 5.33 6.10 -6.18
C LYS A 79 6.50 5.16 -5.95
N HIS A 80 7.71 5.72 -5.96
CA HIS A 80 8.87 5.05 -5.38
C HIS A 80 8.77 5.07 -3.85
N VAL A 81 8.61 3.88 -3.26
CA VAL A 81 8.71 3.64 -1.82
C VAL A 81 10.16 3.32 -1.52
N VAL A 82 10.85 4.24 -0.83
CA VAL A 82 12.26 4.08 -0.49
C VAL A 82 12.41 2.91 0.47
N ILE A 83 13.36 2.03 0.18
CA ILE A 83 13.70 0.87 1.00
C ILE A 83 15.18 0.89 1.36
N GLN A 84 15.54 0.15 2.41
CA GLN A 84 16.92 -0.24 2.59
C GLN A 84 17.32 -1.23 1.49
N ALA A 85 18.52 -1.07 0.94
CA ALA A 85 19.05 -1.97 -0.08
C ALA A 85 19.01 -3.43 0.42
N PRO A 86 18.28 -4.33 -0.26
CA PRO A 86 18.24 -5.73 0.14
C PRO A 86 19.64 -6.36 0.03
N PRO A 87 19.98 -7.33 0.89
CA PRO A 87 21.27 -8.01 0.81
C PRO A 87 21.49 -8.62 -0.58
N ASN A 88 22.69 -8.42 -1.13
CA ASN A 88 23.09 -8.95 -2.45
C ASN A 88 22.21 -8.48 -3.63
N SER A 89 21.50 -7.34 -3.52
CA SER A 89 20.64 -6.84 -4.60
C SER A 89 21.37 -6.08 -5.71
N SER A 90 22.66 -5.76 -5.55
CA SER A 90 23.39 -4.84 -6.42
C SER A 90 22.55 -3.57 -6.68
N SER A 91 22.43 -3.11 -7.93
CA SER A 91 21.60 -1.96 -8.33
C SER A 91 20.15 -2.30 -8.68
N TYR A 92 19.66 -3.51 -8.39
CA TYR A 92 18.34 -3.97 -8.86
C TYR A 92 17.18 -3.08 -8.42
N PHE A 93 17.22 -2.60 -7.17
CA PHE A 93 16.23 -1.66 -6.64
C PHE A 93 16.69 -0.21 -6.72
N TYR A 94 17.85 0.06 -7.31
CA TYR A 94 18.43 1.41 -7.34
C TYR A 94 17.82 2.24 -8.46
N ASN A 95 17.10 3.30 -8.09
CA ASN A 95 16.41 4.16 -9.04
C ASN A 95 17.26 5.36 -9.48
N TYR A 96 16.80 6.06 -10.51
CA TYR A 96 17.48 7.25 -11.05
C TYR A 96 17.54 8.43 -10.07
N LYS A 97 16.76 8.41 -8.98
CA LYS A 97 16.79 9.44 -7.91
C LYS A 97 17.87 9.16 -6.86
N GLY A 98 18.71 8.15 -7.08
CA GLY A 98 19.83 7.84 -6.19
C GLY A 98 19.44 7.12 -4.90
N THR A 99 18.29 6.44 -4.90
CA THR A 99 17.80 5.69 -3.74
C THR A 99 17.42 4.27 -4.14
N PHE A 100 17.40 3.34 -3.17
CA PHE A 100 16.80 2.03 -3.36
C PHE A 100 15.29 2.13 -3.12
N SER A 101 14.47 1.58 -4.00
CA SER A 101 13.01 1.68 -3.90
C SER A 101 12.27 0.53 -4.56
N ILE A 102 11.03 0.30 -4.12
CA ILE A 102 10.01 -0.48 -4.82
C ILE A 102 8.98 0.50 -5.39
N VAL A 103 8.42 0.20 -6.55
CA VAL A 103 7.36 1.00 -7.18
C VAL A 103 5.99 0.51 -6.70
N LEU A 104 5.18 1.44 -6.21
CA LEU A 104 3.75 1.26 -6.00
C LEU A 104 3.02 2.01 -7.12
N PHE A 105 2.32 1.28 -7.99
CA PHE A 105 1.34 1.85 -8.89
C PHE A 105 -0.05 1.74 -8.30
N ALA A 106 -0.83 2.80 -8.47
CA ALA A 106 -2.20 2.83 -7.98
C ALA A 106 -3.12 3.55 -8.96
N VAL A 107 -4.31 2.97 -9.13
CA VAL A 107 -5.46 3.63 -9.78
C VAL A 107 -6.46 3.99 -8.68
N VAL A 108 -6.83 5.27 -8.62
CA VAL A 108 -7.84 5.77 -7.69
C VAL A 108 -9.08 6.26 -8.41
N ASP A 109 -10.23 6.13 -7.76
CA ASP A 109 -11.48 6.68 -8.27
C ASP A 109 -11.63 8.17 -7.98
N ALA A 110 -12.75 8.72 -8.47
CA ALA A 110 -13.06 10.13 -8.27
C ALA A 110 -13.07 10.55 -6.80
N TYR A 111 -13.28 9.62 -5.85
CA TYR A 111 -13.37 9.79 -4.39
C TYR A 111 -12.05 9.51 -3.66
N TYR A 112 -10.94 9.40 -4.38
CA TYR A 112 -9.61 9.11 -3.84
C TYR A 112 -9.48 7.72 -3.21
N ARG A 113 -10.37 6.78 -3.57
CA ARG A 113 -10.28 5.39 -3.10
C ARG A 113 -9.43 4.59 -4.06
N PHE A 114 -8.50 3.81 -3.54
CA PHE A 114 -7.75 2.83 -4.32
C PHE A 114 -8.70 1.81 -4.94
N ARG A 115 -8.52 1.54 -6.23
CA ARG A 115 -9.30 0.57 -7.00
C ARG A 115 -8.45 -0.57 -7.53
N VAL A 116 -7.22 -0.25 -7.91
CA VAL A 116 -6.23 -1.22 -8.35
C VAL A 116 -4.89 -0.75 -7.82
N ILE A 117 -4.11 -1.68 -7.26
CA ILE A 117 -2.72 -1.44 -6.91
C ILE A 117 -1.84 -2.51 -7.55
N ASP A 118 -0.61 -2.14 -7.86
CA ASP A 118 0.43 -3.08 -8.27
C ASP A 118 1.74 -2.66 -7.59
N VAL A 119 2.45 -3.63 -7.02
CA VAL A 119 3.68 -3.40 -6.25
C VAL A 119 4.79 -4.25 -6.85
N GLY A 120 5.82 -3.59 -7.36
CA GLY A 120 6.89 -4.24 -8.11
C GLY A 120 8.10 -3.36 -8.29
N TYR A 121 9.09 -3.84 -9.04
CA TYR A 121 10.33 -3.12 -9.35
C TYR A 121 10.37 -2.74 -10.84
#